data_AF-A0AAD8AA26-F1
#
_entry.id   AF-A0AAD8AA26-F1
#
_cell.length_a   1.000
_cell.length_b   1.000
_cell.length_c   1.000
_cell.angle_alpha   90.00
_cell.angle_beta   90.00
_cell.angle_gamma   90.00
#
_symmetry.space_group_name_H-M   'P 1'
#
loop_
_entity.id
_entity.type
_entity.pdbx_description
1 polymer ?
#
loop_
_entity_poly.entity_id
_entity_poly.type
_entity_poly.pdbx_seq_one_letter_code
_entity_poly.pdbx_strand_id
1 'polypeptide(L)'
;MAFTSRREKFNIYNGLVCLAQGIEGSYTTVDLRNESCVTGKIEQVDGYMNIMMSDAVFVDTRGVEFPFDSFFIQARNVRYIHIPQQVGISIL
;
A
#
# COMPACT_ATOMS: atom_id res chain seq x y z
N MET A 1 18.24 3.38 -8.73
CA MET A 1 17.58 2.06 -8.76
C MET A 1 18.24 1.18 -7.71
N ALA A 2 17.54 0.90 -6.60
CA ALA A 2 18.08 0.06 -5.53
C ALA A 2 18.26 -1.38 -6.02
N PHE A 3 19.32 -2.06 -5.56
CA PHE A 3 19.55 -3.47 -5.85
C PHE A 3 18.49 -4.31 -5.11
N THR A 4 17.37 -4.61 -5.77
CA THR A 4 16.33 -5.51 -5.28
C THR A 4 16.92 -6.91 -5.05
N SER A 5 16.80 -7.43 -3.84
CA SER A 5 17.38 -8.75 -3.51
C SER A 5 16.72 -9.86 -4.33
N ARG A 6 17.38 -11.02 -4.52
CA ARG A 6 16.76 -12.18 -5.20
C ARG A 6 15.45 -12.61 -4.51
N ARG A 7 15.42 -12.53 -3.17
CA ARG A 7 14.23 -12.87 -2.37
C ARG A 7 13.08 -11.90 -2.64
N GLU A 8 13.40 -10.61 -2.73
CA GLU A 8 12.44 -9.55 -3.00
C GLU A 8 11.89 -9.64 -4.43
N LYS A 9 12.76 -9.86 -5.43
CA LYS A 9 12.31 -10.17 -6.81
C LYS A 9 11.38 -11.38 -6.83
N PHE A 10 11.72 -12.45 -6.12
CA PHE A 10 10.86 -13.62 -6.03
C PHE A 10 9.47 -13.28 -5.51
N ASN A 11 9.36 -12.49 -4.43
CA ASN A 11 8.07 -12.07 -3.88
C ASN A 11 7.26 -11.20 -4.85
N ILE A 12 7.92 -10.30 -5.59
CA ILE A 12 7.28 -9.43 -6.57
C ILE A 12 6.67 -10.25 -7.71
N TYR A 13 7.44 -11.18 -8.29
CA TYR A 13 7.00 -11.93 -9.47
C TYR A 13 6.16 -13.17 -9.17
N ASN A 14 6.20 -13.69 -7.94
CA ASN A 14 5.49 -14.93 -7.55
C ASN A 14 4.40 -14.69 -6.49
N GLY A 15 4.04 -13.43 -6.24
CA GLY A 15 2.98 -13.03 -5.33
C GLY A 15 2.17 -11.88 -5.91
N LEU A 16 1.18 -11.40 -5.14
CA LEU A 16 0.33 -10.28 -5.54
C LEU A 16 0.96 -8.89 -5.24
N VAL A 17 2.24 -8.85 -4.85
CA VAL A 17 2.93 -7.58 -4.56
C VAL A 17 3.01 -6.70 -5.81
N CYS A 18 3.14 -7.30 -7.00
CA CYS A 18 3.14 -6.58 -8.27
C CYS A 18 1.83 -5.80 -8.53
N LEU A 19 0.68 -6.27 -8.02
CA LEU A 19 -0.59 -5.55 -8.13
C LEU A 19 -0.58 -4.28 -7.29
N ALA A 20 -0.01 -4.35 -6.08
CA ALA A 20 0.15 -3.18 -5.21
C ALA A 20 1.18 -2.18 -5.78
N GLN A 21 2.27 -2.66 -6.40
CA GLN A 21 3.21 -1.82 -7.13
C GLN A 21 2.57 -1.15 -8.35
N GLY A 22 1.67 -1.84 -9.04
CA GLY A 22 0.97 -1.31 -10.21
C GLY A 22 0.07 -0.11 -9.93
N ILE A 23 -0.26 0.16 -8.66
CA ILE A 23 -1.07 1.32 -8.25
C ILE A 23 -0.24 2.41 -7.56
N GLU A 24 1.10 2.31 -7.54
CA GLU A 24 1.97 3.42 -7.13
C GLU A 24 1.63 4.71 -7.90
N GLY A 25 1.68 5.83 -7.21
CA GLY A 25 1.27 7.14 -7.73
C GLY A 25 -0.22 7.44 -7.60
N SER A 26 -1.07 6.46 -7.26
CA SER A 26 -2.51 6.66 -7.09
C SER A 26 -2.90 6.97 -5.65
N TYR A 27 -3.94 7.80 -5.49
CA TYR A 27 -4.63 7.96 -4.21
C TYR A 27 -5.54 6.76 -3.96
N THR A 28 -5.42 6.15 -2.79
CA THR A 28 -6.27 5.04 -2.36
C THR A 28 -6.36 4.94 -0.84
N THR A 29 -7.21 4.03 -0.38
CA THR A 29 -7.39 3.65 1.03
C THR A 29 -6.77 2.28 1.29
N VAL A 30 -6.00 2.17 2.38
CA VAL A 30 -5.46 0.92 2.90
C VAL A 30 -6.14 0.62 4.23
N ASP A 31 -6.90 -0.47 4.29
CA ASP A 31 -7.46 -0.96 5.54
C ASP A 31 -6.39 -1.75 6.29
N LEU A 32 -6.26 -1.45 7.57
CA LEU A 32 -5.32 -2.10 8.47
C LEU A 32 -5.99 -3.24 9.23
N ARG A 33 -5.18 -4.18 9.74
CA ARG A 33 -5.66 -5.35 10.49
C ARG A 33 -6.29 -5.03 11.85
N ASN A 34 -6.02 -3.84 12.38
CA ASN A 34 -6.59 -3.34 13.63
C ASN A 34 -7.87 -2.51 13.39
N GLU A 35 -8.51 -2.65 12.23
CA GLU A 35 -9.75 -1.95 11.85
C GLU A 35 -9.63 -0.42 11.73
N SER A 36 -8.40 0.10 11.68
CA SER A 36 -8.13 1.47 11.24
C SER A 36 -7.84 1.51 9.74
N CYS A 37 -7.85 2.69 9.12
CA CYS A 37 -7.49 2.83 7.72
C CYS A 37 -6.56 4.03 7.48
N VAL A 38 -5.88 4.02 6.33
CA VAL A 38 -5.04 5.12 5.86
C VAL A 38 -5.48 5.47 4.45
N THR A 39 -5.87 6.71 4.22
CA THR A 39 -6.15 7.20 2.85
C THR A 39 -5.07 8.17 2.44
N GLY A 40 -4.51 8.03 1.25
CA GLY A 40 -3.43 8.90 0.76
C GLY A 40 -2.86 8.39 -0.56
N LYS A 41 -1.79 9.02 -1.03
CA LYS A 41 -1.11 8.60 -2.27
C LYS A 41 -0.07 7.54 -1.95
N ILE A 42 -0.09 6.42 -2.67
CA ILE A 42 0.98 5.41 -2.55
C ILE A 42 2.21 5.94 -3.30
N GLU A 43 3.31 6.17 -2.58
CA GLU A 43 4.58 6.59 -3.16
C GLU A 43 5.47 5.39 -3.51
N GLN A 44 5.43 4.32 -2.70
CA GLN A 44 6.23 3.13 -2.94
C GLN A 44 5.63 1.89 -2.25
N VAL A 45 5.72 0.73 -2.92
CA VAL A 45 5.48 -0.59 -2.35
C VAL A 45 6.73 -1.47 -2.57
N ASP A 46 7.34 -1.94 -1.49
CA ASP A 46 8.50 -2.83 -1.59
C ASP A 46 8.11 -4.30 -1.88
N GLY A 47 9.09 -5.16 -2.17
CA GLY A 47 8.81 -6.58 -2.42
C GLY A 47 8.37 -7.39 -1.18
N TYR A 48 8.12 -6.75 -0.05
CA TYR A 48 7.57 -7.35 1.16
C TYR A 48 6.17 -6.81 1.50
N MET A 49 5.59 -5.94 0.67
CA MET A 49 4.31 -5.27 0.89
C MET A 49 4.34 -4.21 2.01
N ASN A 50 5.52 -3.66 2.31
CA ASN A 50 5.56 -2.41 3.07
C ASN A 50 5.20 -1.26 2.12
N ILE A 51 4.40 -0.31 2.62
CA ILE A 51 3.84 0.78 1.82
C ILE A 51 4.30 2.10 2.40
N MET A 52 4.85 2.97 1.56
CA MET A 52 5.06 4.38 1.87
C MET A 52 3.98 5.20 1.20
N MET A 53 3.31 6.06 1.99
CA MET A 53 2.27 6.95 1.51
C MET A 53 2.61 8.41 1.82
N SER A 54 2.15 9.32 0.97
CA SER A 54 2.16 10.77 1.20
C SER A 54 0.74 11.33 1.23
N ASP A 55 0.60 12.57 1.72
CA ASP A 55 -0.71 13.23 1.90
C ASP A 55 -1.73 12.31 2.59
N ALA A 56 -1.27 11.64 3.65
CA ALA A 56 -1.97 10.53 4.24
C ALA A 56 -2.82 10.98 5.42
N VAL A 57 -4.05 10.48 5.49
CA VAL A 57 -4.94 10.63 6.64
C VAL A 57 -5.15 9.25 7.24
N PHE A 58 -4.63 9.05 8.45
CA PHE A 58 -4.93 7.89 9.26
C PHE A 58 -6.25 8.11 10.00
N VAL A 59 -7.15 7.15 9.93
CA VAL A 59 -8.43 7.17 10.63
C VAL A 59 -8.45 6.02 11.63
N ASP A 60 -8.55 6.34 12.91
CA ASP A 60 -8.63 5.33 13.95
C ASP A 60 -9.98 4.61 13.97
N THR A 61 -10.14 3.60 14.83
CA THR A 61 -11.39 2.83 14.95
C THR A 61 -12.57 3.63 15.47
N ARG A 62 -12.35 4.87 15.94
CA ARG A 62 -13.38 5.80 16.41
C ARG A 62 -13.72 6.86 15.35
N GLY A 63 -13.07 6.82 14.19
CA GLY A 63 -13.24 7.81 13.13
C GLY A 63 -12.46 9.10 13.35
N VAL A 64 -11.50 9.13 14.30
CA VAL A 64 -10.65 10.31 14.50
C VAL A 64 -9.59 10.33 13.41
N GLU A 65 -9.48 11.46 12.73
CA GLU A 65 -8.56 11.68 11.62
C GLU A 65 -7.24 12.30 12.09
N PHE A 66 -6.14 11.78 11.56
CA PHE A 66 -4.79 12.23 11.85
C PHE A 66 -4.03 12.41 10.52
N PRO A 67 -3.80 13.65 10.07
CA PRO A 67 -3.07 13.92 8.83
C PRO A 67 -1.55 13.76 9.03
N PHE A 68 -0.87 13.27 7.99
CA PHE A 68 0.56 13.04 7.92
C PHE A 68 1.09 13.35 6.52
N ASP A 69 2.20 14.09 6.44
CA ASP A 69 2.89 14.31 5.15
C ASP A 69 3.53 13.02 4.61
N SER A 70 3.93 12.11 5.51
CA SER A 70 4.48 10.79 5.18
C SER A 70 4.01 9.74 6.19
N PHE A 71 3.52 8.60 5.68
CA PHE A 71 3.01 7.50 6.50
C PHE A 71 3.57 6.16 6.01
N PHE A 72 4.16 5.38 6.91
CA PHE A 72 4.73 4.07 6.60
C PHE A 72 3.90 2.95 7.19
N ILE A 73 3.43 2.04 6.33
CA ILE A 73 2.64 0.87 6.71
C ILE A 73 3.51 -0.38 6.59
N GLN A 74 3.68 -1.09 7.69
CA GLN A 74 4.35 -2.38 7.70
C GLN A 74 3.42 -3.45 7.11
N ALA A 75 3.97 -4.34 6.28
CA ALA A 75 3.21 -5.39 5.58
C ALA A 75 2.27 -6.20 6.49
N ARG A 76 2.71 -6.51 7.72
CA ARG A 76 1.90 -7.27 8.68
C ARG A 76 0.63 -6.55 9.13
N ASN A 77 0.53 -5.24 8.92
CA ASN A 77 -0.62 -4.44 9.29
C ASN A 77 -1.60 -4.26 8.12
N VAL A 78 -1.21 -4.56 6.88
CA VAL A 78 -2.09 -4.46 5.72
C VAL A 78 -3.16 -5.56 5.77
N ARG A 79 -4.43 -5.17 5.56
CA ARG A 79 -5.57 -6.07 5.40
C ARG A 79 -6.15 -5.98 3.99
N TYR A 80 -6.48 -4.77 3.54
CA TYR A 80 -6.94 -4.50 2.17
C TYR A 80 -6.26 -3.28 1.60
N ILE A 81 -6.02 -3.31 0.29
CA ILE A 81 -5.65 -2.14 -0.49
C ILE A 81 -6.80 -1.92 -1.47
N HIS A 82 -7.46 -0.77 -1.37
CA HIS A 82 -8.56 -0.44 -2.26
C HIS A 82 -7.96 -0.17 -3.65
N ILE A 83 -8.56 -0.71 -4.70
CA ILE A 83 -8.06 -0.49 -6.07
C ILE A 83 -8.84 0.69 -6.66
N PRO A 84 -8.16 1.76 -7.11
CA PRO A 84 -8.83 2.89 -7.74
C PRO A 84 -9.61 2.44 -8.98
N GLN A 85 -10.81 2.98 -9.19
CA GLN A 85 -11.71 2.53 -10.27
C GLN A 85 -11.11 2.67 -11.68
N GLN A 86 -10.22 3.65 -11.90
CA GLN A 86 -9.51 3.82 -13.17
C GLN A 86 -8.44 2.74 -13.46
N VAL A 87 -8.09 1.91 -12.47
CA VAL A 87 -7.11 0.84 -12.63
C VAL A 87 -7.83 -0.45 -13.02
N GLY A 88 -7.74 -0.80 -14.30
CA GLY A 88 -8.16 -2.12 -14.78
C GLY A 88 -7.19 -3.19 -14.28
N ILE A 89 -7.69 -4.15 -13.49
CA ILE A 89 -6.89 -5.31 -13.08
C ILE A 89 -7.09 -6.42 -14.10
N SER A 90 -5.97 -6.90 -14.64
CA SER A 90 -5.94 -8.13 -15.41
C SER A 90 -5.18 -9.19 -14.63
N ILE A 91 -5.89 -10.22 -14.19
CA ILE A 91 -5.33 -11.44 -13.61
C ILE A 91 -5.20 -12.45 -14.76
N LEU A 92 -4.11 -12.32 -15.52
CA LEU A 92 -3.73 -13.24 -16.61
C LEU A 92 -2.77 -14.31 -16.10
#